data_AF-A0A0X3VKL5-F1
#
_entry.id   AF-A0A0X3VKL5-F1
#
_cell.length_a   1.000
_cell.length_b   1.000
_cell.length_c   1.000
_cell.angle_alpha   90.00
_cell.angle_beta   90.00
_cell.angle_gamma   90.00
#
_symmetry.space_group_name_H-M   'P 1'
#
loop_
_entity.id
_entity.type
_entity.pdbx_description
1 polymer ?
#
loop_
_entity_poly.entity_id
_entity_poly.type
_entity_poly.pdbx_seq_one_letter_code
_entity_poly.pdbx_strand_id
1 'polypeptide(L)'
;MVANESPEGAYGWIIDIEHEPMEGRTETGTIGPGNIGPEIAERLRNGEGRTFRMYDDDRVLNYTGRIITSEEDEGGEIDFAPLDDFGTPNAGCTSIHYFDAAAKVWREL
;
A
#
# COMPACT_ATOMS: atom_id res chain seq x y z
N MET A 1 -3.05 -11.65 25.55
CA MET A 1 -3.23 -10.70 24.44
C MET A 1 -3.23 -11.54 23.19
N VAL A 2 -4.39 -11.67 22.56
CA VAL A 2 -4.55 -12.44 21.33
C VAL A 2 -3.87 -11.67 20.21
N ALA A 3 -2.96 -12.32 19.48
CA ALA A 3 -2.49 -11.79 18.21
C ALA A 3 -3.75 -11.71 17.32
N ASN A 4 -4.07 -10.51 16.86
CA ASN A 4 -5.16 -10.30 15.92
C ASN A 4 -4.64 -10.82 14.57
N GLU A 5 -4.82 -12.11 14.33
CA GLU A 5 -4.52 -12.72 13.04
C GLU A 5 -5.51 -12.13 12.04
N SER A 6 -5.10 -11.08 11.31
CA SER A 6 -5.85 -10.59 10.16
C SER A 6 -6.17 -11.80 9.27
N PRO A 7 -7.46 -12.09 9.00
CA PRO A 7 -7.82 -13.33 8.34
C PRO A 7 -7.07 -13.44 7.01
N GLU A 8 -6.53 -14.63 6.72
CA GLU A 8 -5.77 -14.89 5.50
C GLU A 8 -6.54 -14.37 4.28
N GLY A 9 -5.91 -13.49 3.50
CA GLY A 9 -6.52 -12.91 2.29
C GLY A 9 -7.63 -11.89 2.53
N ALA A 10 -7.71 -11.26 3.71
CA ALA A 10 -8.69 -10.19 3.99
C ALA A 10 -8.34 -8.82 3.39
N TYR A 11 -7.06 -8.59 3.07
CA TYR A 11 -6.58 -7.36 2.46
C TYR A 11 -5.48 -7.64 1.44
N GLY A 12 -5.12 -6.62 0.67
CA GLY A 12 -3.95 -6.66 -0.18
C GLY A 12 -3.61 -5.29 -0.75
N TRP A 13 -2.34 -5.11 -1.11
CA TRP A 13 -1.82 -3.90 -1.73
C TRP A 13 -1.00 -4.20 -2.98
N ILE A 14 -0.96 -3.23 -3.91
CA ILE A 14 -0.15 -3.28 -5.12
C ILE A 14 0.61 -1.96 -5.31
N ILE A 15 1.85 -2.02 -5.77
CA ILE A 15 2.62 -0.86 -6.23
C ILE A 15 2.29 -0.62 -7.70
N ASP A 16 1.75 0.54 -8.02
CA ASP A 16 1.37 0.93 -9.39
C ASP A 16 2.45 1.74 -10.09
N ILE A 17 3.19 2.55 -9.34
CA ILE A 17 4.24 3.43 -9.86
C ILE A 17 5.39 3.47 -8.86
N GLU A 18 6.58 3.17 -9.35
CA GLU A 18 7.85 3.53 -8.75
C GLU A 18 8.36 4.82 -9.41
N HIS A 19 8.60 5.87 -8.62
CA HIS A 19 8.91 7.21 -9.14
C HIS A 19 10.40 7.40 -9.46
N GLU A 20 11.29 6.73 -8.74
CA GLU A 20 12.74 6.76 -8.98
C GLU A 20 13.31 5.34 -9.19
N PRO A 21 12.95 4.68 -10.31
CA PRO A 21 13.42 3.32 -10.57
C PRO A 21 14.93 3.28 -10.85
N MET A 22 15.61 2.29 -10.29
CA MET A 22 16.99 1.98 -10.66
C MET A 22 17.03 1.39 -12.08
N GLU A 23 18.03 1.77 -12.89
CA GLU A 23 18.15 1.23 -14.26
C GLU A 23 18.11 -0.31 -14.31
N GLY A 24 17.18 -0.85 -15.09
CA GLY A 24 17.03 -2.28 -15.33
C GLY A 24 16.23 -3.04 -14.27
N ARG A 25 15.61 -2.35 -13.31
CA ARG A 25 14.67 -2.94 -12.34
C ARG A 25 13.43 -2.08 -12.20
N THR A 26 12.31 -2.72 -11.85
CA THR A 26 11.15 -1.99 -11.36
C THR A 26 10.39 -2.80 -10.33
N GLU A 27 9.87 -2.09 -9.35
CA GLU A 27 8.99 -2.59 -8.31
C GLU A 27 7.50 -2.40 -8.66
N THR A 28 7.22 -1.83 -9.83
CA THR A 28 5.85 -1.71 -10.35
C THR A 28 5.24 -3.11 -10.56
N GLY A 29 4.06 -3.32 -9.98
CA GLY A 29 3.36 -4.60 -9.98
C GLY A 29 3.67 -5.49 -8.77
N THR A 30 4.58 -5.07 -7.88
CA THR A 30 4.79 -5.76 -6.60
C THR A 30 3.50 -5.76 -5.79
N ILE A 31 3.14 -6.93 -5.26
CA ILE A 31 1.87 -7.17 -4.57
C ILE A 31 2.14 -7.82 -3.22
N GLY A 32 1.37 -7.42 -2.21
CA GLY A 32 1.45 -7.98 -0.87
C GLY A 32 0.09 -8.06 -0.18
N PRO A 33 0.00 -8.77 0.95
CA PRO A 33 1.04 -9.64 1.51
C PRO A 33 1.27 -10.90 0.65
N GLY A 34 2.34 -11.66 0.88
CA GLY A 34 2.67 -12.84 0.07
C GLY A 34 1.60 -13.96 0.07
N ASN A 35 0.70 -13.93 1.06
CA ASN A 35 -0.47 -14.80 1.18
C ASN A 35 -1.80 -14.12 0.77
N ILE A 36 -1.74 -13.03 0.00
CA ILE A 36 -2.91 -12.35 -0.55
C ILE A 36 -3.86 -13.34 -1.26
N GLY A 37 -5.17 -13.19 -1.01
CA GLY A 37 -6.19 -13.99 -1.69
C GLY A 37 -6.23 -13.69 -3.19
N PRO A 38 -6.46 -14.71 -4.05
CA PRO A 38 -6.41 -14.53 -5.51
C PRO A 38 -7.44 -13.52 -6.03
N GLU A 39 -8.62 -13.44 -5.39
CA GLU A 39 -9.66 -12.48 -5.73
C GLU A 39 -9.21 -11.03 -5.47
N ILE A 40 -8.66 -10.73 -4.30
CA ILE A 40 -8.14 -9.39 -4.00
C ILE A 40 -7.02 -9.03 -4.95
N ALA A 41 -6.11 -9.98 -5.24
CA ALA A 41 -5.03 -9.77 -6.18
C ALA A 41 -5.53 -9.43 -7.60
N GLU A 42 -6.59 -10.09 -8.06
CA GLU A 42 -7.22 -9.78 -9.35
C GLU A 42 -7.85 -8.38 -9.35
N ARG A 43 -8.59 -8.03 -8.29
CA ARG A 43 -9.21 -6.70 -8.15
C ARG A 43 -8.18 -5.57 -8.18
N LEU A 44 -7.07 -5.71 -7.47
CA LEU A 44 -5.96 -4.74 -7.48
C LEU A 44 -5.36 -4.56 -8.89
N ARG A 45 -5.17 -5.67 -9.62
CA ARG A 45 -4.68 -5.64 -11.02
C ARG A 45 -5.69 -5.01 -11.98
N ASN A 46 -6.99 -5.21 -11.74
CA ASN A 46 -8.08 -4.60 -12.50
C ASN A 46 -8.32 -3.13 -12.18
N GLY A 47 -7.69 -2.67 -11.11
CA GLY A 47 -7.52 -1.26 -10.83
C GLY A 47 -8.25 -0.74 -9.60
N GLU A 48 -8.83 -1.65 -8.82
CA GLU A 48 -9.58 -1.33 -7.61
C GLU A 48 -8.67 -1.02 -6.42
N GLY A 49 -9.26 -0.38 -5.40
CA GLY A 49 -8.61 -0.06 -4.13
C GLY A 49 -8.43 1.43 -3.90
N ARG A 50 -8.15 1.78 -2.65
CA ARG A 50 -7.84 3.14 -2.22
C ARG A 50 -6.40 3.46 -2.57
N THR A 51 -6.17 4.60 -3.21
CA THR A 51 -4.82 5.01 -3.64
C THR A 51 -4.01 5.53 -2.46
N PHE A 52 -2.76 5.07 -2.36
CA PHE A 52 -1.77 5.56 -1.43
C PHE A 52 -0.51 6.10 -2.12
N ARG A 53 0.25 6.91 -1.38
CA ARG A 53 1.59 7.38 -1.71
C ARG A 53 2.52 7.13 -0.55
N MET A 54 3.77 6.75 -0.82
CA MET A 54 4.79 6.56 0.20
C MET A 54 5.96 7.50 -0.02
N TYR A 55 6.43 8.10 1.07
CA TYR A 55 7.50 9.07 1.08
C TYR A 55 8.61 8.65 2.04
N ASP A 56 9.86 8.98 1.73
CA ASP A 56 10.99 8.86 2.67
C ASP A 56 11.06 10.03 3.66
N ASP A 57 12.05 10.01 4.54
CA ASP A 57 12.29 11.04 5.55
C ASP A 57 12.65 12.42 4.95
N ASP A 58 13.18 12.44 3.73
CA ASP A 58 13.43 13.65 2.93
C ASP A 58 12.18 14.14 2.14
N ARG A 59 11.03 13.46 2.30
CA ARG A 59 9.75 13.72 1.61
C ARG A 59 9.80 13.51 0.10
N VAL A 60 10.68 12.66 -0.39
CA VAL A 60 10.68 12.21 -1.78
C VAL A 60 9.58 11.17 -1.96
N LEU A 61 8.73 11.37 -2.96
CA LEU A 61 7.70 10.41 -3.34
C LEU A 61 8.37 9.21 -4.00
N ASN A 62 8.41 8.07 -3.31
CA ASN A 62 9.05 6.86 -3.83
C ASN A 62 8.05 5.97 -4.57
N TYR A 63 6.86 5.76 -3.99
CA TYR A 63 5.86 4.84 -4.53
C TYR A 63 4.45 5.42 -4.56
N THR A 64 3.66 4.97 -5.53
CA THR A 64 2.20 5.10 -5.55
C THR A 64 1.60 3.72 -5.78
N GLY A 65 0.52 3.42 -5.07
CA GLY A 65 -0.13 2.13 -5.16
C GLY A 65 -1.58 2.16 -4.70
N ARG A 66 -2.18 0.98 -4.58
CA ARG A 66 -3.54 0.81 -4.09
C ARG A 66 -3.62 -0.29 -3.05
N ILE A 67 -4.51 -0.10 -2.08
CA ILE A 67 -4.86 -1.12 -1.08
C ILE A 67 -6.35 -1.43 -1.15
N ILE A 68 -6.70 -2.69 -0.93
CA ILE A 68 -8.05 -3.14 -0.62
C ILE A 68 -8.03 -3.67 0.81
N THR A 69 -8.87 -3.11 1.66
CA THR A 69 -9.13 -3.55 3.03
C THR A 69 -10.63 -3.66 3.24
N SER A 70 -11.06 -4.20 4.39
CA SER A 70 -12.46 -4.05 4.82
C SER A 70 -12.76 -2.57 5.15
N GLU A 71 -14.04 -2.20 5.18
CA GLU A 71 -14.47 -0.87 5.63
C GLU A 71 -14.19 -0.64 7.12
N GLU A 72 -14.14 -1.71 7.92
CA GLU A 72 -13.85 -1.64 9.36
C GLU A 72 -12.35 -1.39 9.63
N ASP A 73 -11.49 -1.80 8.70
CA ASP A 73 -10.03 -1.65 8.79
C ASP A 73 -9.50 -0.37 8.11
N GLU A 74 -10.35 0.37 7.40
CA GLU A 74 -9.97 1.62 6.74
C GLU A 74 -9.48 2.65 7.78
N GLY A 75 -8.25 3.13 7.58
CA GLY A 75 -7.54 4.02 8.48
C GLY A 75 -6.93 3.33 9.71
N GLY A 76 -7.00 2.00 9.79
CA GLY A 76 -6.40 1.19 10.86
C GLY A 76 -4.98 0.73 10.55
N GLU A 77 -4.46 -0.18 11.39
CA GLU A 77 -3.08 -0.70 11.29
C GLU A 77 -2.80 -1.38 9.93
N ILE A 78 -3.80 -2.00 9.30
CA ILE A 78 -3.64 -2.67 8.00
C ILE A 78 -3.29 -1.68 6.88
N ASP A 79 -3.71 -0.42 6.98
CA ASP A 79 -3.34 0.60 6.00
C ASP A 79 -1.87 1.01 6.07
N PHE A 80 -1.15 0.65 7.14
CA PHE A 80 0.31 0.79 7.19
C PHE A 80 1.04 -0.40 6.56
N ALA A 81 0.36 -1.50 6.23
CA ALA A 81 1.01 -2.69 5.67
C ALA A 81 1.86 -2.42 4.41
N PRO A 82 1.45 -1.60 3.41
CA PRO A 82 2.32 -1.30 2.26
C PRO A 82 3.62 -0.60 2.67
N LEU A 83 3.54 0.26 3.70
CA LEU A 83 4.70 0.97 4.24
C LEU A 83 5.60 -0.01 5.01
N ASP A 84 5.05 -0.78 5.93
CA ASP A 84 5.82 -1.67 6.79
C ASP A 84 6.38 -2.88 6.05
N ASP A 85 5.59 -3.49 5.17
CA ASP A 85 5.97 -4.68 4.41
C ASP A 85 7.01 -4.37 3.32
N PHE A 86 6.95 -3.16 2.74
CA PHE A 86 7.67 -2.85 1.51
C PHE A 86 8.34 -1.48 1.52
N GLY A 87 7.58 -0.39 1.71
CA GLY A 87 8.12 0.98 1.60
C GLY A 87 9.35 1.24 2.49
N THR A 88 9.21 0.98 3.79
CA THR A 88 10.26 1.15 4.80
C THR A 88 11.48 0.28 4.51
N PRO A 89 11.37 -1.06 4.34
CA PRO A 89 12.55 -1.90 4.08
C PRO A 89 13.16 -1.71 2.69
N ASN A 90 12.40 -1.32 1.68
CA ASN A 90 12.88 -1.26 0.30
C ASN A 90 13.50 0.12 -0.07
N ALA A 91 12.87 1.21 0.36
CA ALA A 91 13.27 2.57 -0.03
C ALA A 91 13.39 3.54 1.16
N GLY A 92 13.33 3.05 2.40
CA GLY A 92 13.40 3.94 3.57
C GLY A 92 12.19 4.88 3.68
N CYS A 93 11.03 4.48 3.12
CA CYS A 93 9.82 5.27 3.32
C CYS A 93 9.48 5.38 4.82
N THR A 94 9.00 6.54 5.25
CA THR A 94 8.64 6.83 6.64
C THR A 94 7.20 7.31 6.81
N SER A 95 6.52 7.68 5.72
CA SER A 95 5.11 8.04 5.76
C SER A 95 4.31 7.43 4.60
N ILE A 96 3.02 7.21 4.86
CA ILE A 96 2.04 6.80 3.86
C ILE A 96 0.86 7.79 3.87
N HIS A 97 0.40 8.16 2.69
CA HIS A 97 -0.66 9.12 2.50
C HIS A 97 -1.76 8.54 1.63
N TYR A 98 -3.00 8.69 2.06
CA TYR A 98 -4.20 8.25 1.34
C TYR A 98 -4.95 9.43 0.73
N PHE A 99 -5.55 9.21 -0.43
CA PHE A 99 -6.37 10.22 -1.08
C PHE A 99 -7.80 10.21 -0.52
N ASP A 100 -8.16 11.29 0.19
CA ASP A 100 -9.54 11.54 0.61
C ASP A 100 -10.32 12.12 -0.57
N ALA A 101 -11.14 11.29 -1.21
CA ALA A 101 -11.94 11.68 -2.36
C ALA A 101 -13.00 12.74 -2.03
N ALA A 102 -13.54 12.75 -0.82
CA ALA A 102 -14.57 13.70 -0.40
C ALA A 102 -13.98 15.10 -0.25
N ALA A 103 -12.81 15.21 0.38
CA ALA A 103 -12.11 16.47 0.56
C ALA A 103 -11.17 16.85 -0.60
N LYS A 104 -10.91 15.92 -1.52
CA LYS A 104 -9.95 16.05 -2.65
C LYS A 104 -8.54 16.42 -2.19
N VAL A 105 -8.06 15.81 -1.11
CA VAL A 105 -6.74 16.06 -0.53
C VAL A 105 -6.04 14.75 -0.18
N TRP A 106 -4.72 14.79 -0.11
CA TRP A 106 -3.92 13.71 0.47
C TRP A 106 -3.83 13.89 1.98
N ARG A 107 -4.07 12.81 2.73
CA ARG A 107 -3.92 12.78 4.19
C ARG A 107 -2.88 11.76 4.55
N GLU A 108 -1.93 12.17 5.36
CA GLU A 108 -1.05 11.24 6.08
C GLU A 108 -1.90 10.41 7.04
N LEU A 109 -1.58 9.13 7.15
CA LEU A 109 -2.21 8.25 8.13
C LEU A 109 -1.44 8.27 9.45
#